data_AF-A0A246TJQ3-F1
#
_entry.id   AF-A0A246TJQ3-F1
#
_cell.length_a   1.000
_cell.length_b   1.000
_cell.length_c   1.000
_cell.angle_alpha   90.00
_cell.angle_beta   90.00
_cell.angle_gamma   90.00
#
_symmetry.space_group_name_H-M   'P 1'
#
loop_
_entity.id
_entity.type
_entity.pdbx_description
1 polymer ?
#
loop_
_entity_poly.entity_id
_entity_poly.type
_entity_poly.pdbx_seq_one_letter_code
_entity_poly.pdbx_strand_id
1 'polypeptide(L)'
;MNTTIRELLVKFGKLPVPVDQVADDADLYAVGLTSFASVQLMLGIEEAFDIEFPDNLLNRKSFASISAIAKTVDQIKDSRKVA
;
A
#
# COMPACT_ATOMS: atom_id res chain seq x y z
N MET A 1 3.41 -5.33 9.88
CA MET A 1 2.62 -4.74 8.78
C MET A 1 3.42 -3.70 8.00
N ASN A 2 3.86 -2.60 8.62
CA ASN A 2 4.66 -1.58 7.91
C ASN A 2 5.94 -2.13 7.26
N THR A 3 6.65 -3.07 7.91
CA THR A 3 7.82 -3.72 7.31
C THR A 3 7.51 -4.40 5.97
N THR A 4 6.46 -5.22 5.92
CA THR A 4 6.00 -5.88 4.69
C THR A 4 5.57 -4.88 3.62
N ILE A 5 4.84 -3.82 4.00
CA ILE A 5 4.45 -2.75 3.06
C ILE A 5 5.68 -2.07 2.46
N ARG A 6 6.70 -1.81 3.29
CA ARG A 6 7.98 -1.24 2.84
C ARG A 6 8.73 -2.18 1.90
N GLU A 7 8.78 -3.47 2.19
CA GLU A 7 9.37 -4.48 1.29
C GLU A 7 8.64 -4.53 -0.07
N LEU A 8 7.31 -4.48 -0.06
CA LEU A 8 6.50 -4.43 -1.27
C LEU A 8 6.71 -3.12 -2.04
N LEU A 9 6.89 -1.99 -1.35
CA LEU A 9 7.25 -0.71 -1.97
C LEU A 9 8.64 -0.74 -2.62
N VAL A 10 9.61 -1.40 -2.00
CA VAL A 10 10.94 -1.60 -2.62
C VAL A 10 10.81 -2.45 -3.89
N LYS A 11 10.00 -3.51 -3.84
CA LYS A 11 9.83 -4.46 -4.96
C LYS A 11 9.02 -3.86 -6.13
N PHE A 12 7.95 -3.14 -5.83
CA PHE A 12 6.94 -2.72 -6.81
C PHE A 12 6.84 -1.20 -7.00
N GLY A 13 7.18 -0.42 -5.97
CA GLY A 13 7.01 1.03 -5.95
C GLY A 13 7.95 1.79 -6.90
N LYS A 14 9.11 1.21 -7.23
CA LYS A 14 10.15 1.79 -8.11
C LYS A 14 10.44 3.26 -7.77
N LEU A 15 10.49 3.56 -6.47
CA LEU A 15 10.70 4.93 -6.00
C LEU A 15 12.14 5.39 -6.31
N PRO A 16 12.33 6.66 -6.68
CA PRO A 16 13.65 7.25 -6.89
C PRO A 16 14.44 7.42 -5.58
N VAL A 17 13.76 7.30 -4.42
CA VAL A 17 14.36 7.42 -3.09
C VAL A 17 14.29 6.08 -2.33
N PRO A 18 15.24 5.80 -1.44
CA PRO A 18 15.17 4.62 -0.57
C PRO A 18 13.91 4.66 0.30
N VAL A 19 13.18 3.53 0.37
CA VAL A 19 11.96 3.42 1.17
C VAL A 19 12.22 3.68 2.66
N ASP A 20 13.43 3.38 3.15
CA ASP A 20 13.83 3.66 4.54
C ASP A 20 13.87 5.16 4.88
N GLN A 21 13.96 6.02 3.88
CA GLN A 21 13.91 7.49 4.03
C GLN A 21 12.50 8.06 3.85
N VAL A 22 11.53 7.24 3.45
CA VAL A 22 10.14 7.66 3.28
C VAL A 22 9.45 7.57 4.64
N ALA A 23 8.97 8.71 5.13
CA ALA A 23 8.16 8.74 6.35
C ALA A 23 6.83 7.99 6.14
N ASP A 24 6.28 7.41 7.22
CA ASP A 24 5.08 6.58 7.12
C ASP A 24 3.84 7.37 6.65
N ASP A 25 3.83 8.68 6.83
CA ASP A 25 2.78 9.61 6.43
C ASP A 25 3.11 10.40 5.15
N ALA A 26 4.29 10.19 4.55
CA ALA A 26 4.69 10.87 3.33
C ALA A 26 3.79 10.49 2.14
N ASP A 27 3.54 11.46 1.26
CA ASP A 27 2.82 11.22 0.01
C ASP A 27 3.70 10.43 -0.97
N LEU A 28 3.37 9.15 -1.14
CA LEU A 28 4.05 8.21 -2.01
C LEU A 28 4.08 8.70 -3.46
N TYR A 29 3.02 9.37 -3.93
CA TYR A 29 2.99 9.91 -5.29
C TYR A 29 3.90 11.13 -5.44
N ALA A 30 4.06 11.94 -4.39
CA ALA A 30 4.98 13.06 -4.38
C ALA A 30 6.45 12.61 -4.41
N VAL A 31 6.75 11.46 -3.78
CA VAL A 31 8.10 10.85 -3.80
C VAL A 31 8.35 9.99 -5.04
N GLY A 32 7.38 9.87 -5.96
CA GLY A 32 7.59 9.24 -7.27
C GLY A 32 6.82 7.94 -7.54
N LEU A 33 5.88 7.55 -6.68
CA LEU A 33 4.99 6.41 -6.96
C LEU A 33 4.12 6.71 -8.17
N THR A 34 4.17 5.84 -9.16
CA THR A 34 3.35 5.95 -10.38
C THR A 34 2.04 5.17 -10.23
N SER A 35 1.03 5.51 -11.04
CA SER A 35 -0.24 4.76 -11.06
C SER A 35 -0.03 3.27 -11.39
N PHE A 36 0.91 2.95 -12.29
CA PHE A 36 1.25 1.57 -12.61
C PHE A 36 1.90 0.84 -11.44
N ALA A 37 2.84 1.50 -10.74
CA ALA A 37 3.47 0.96 -9.54
C ALA A 37 2.45 0.76 -8.41
N SER A 38 1.45 1.63 -8.26
CA SER A 38 0.39 1.44 -7.26
C SER A 38 -0.48 0.22 -7.55
N VAL A 39 -0.74 -0.12 -8.82
CA VAL A 39 -1.48 -1.34 -9.18
C VAL A 39 -0.65 -2.59 -8.86
N GLN A 40 0.65 -2.58 -9.19
CA GLN A 40 1.56 -3.69 -8.84
C GLN A 40 1.68 -3.85 -7.32
N LEU A 41 1.76 -2.74 -6.59
CA LEU A 41 1.80 -2.72 -5.14
C LEU A 41 0.52 -3.31 -4.55
N MET A 42 -0.65 -2.93 -5.08
CA MET A 42 -1.95 -3.47 -4.68
C MET A 42 -1.98 -4.99 -4.80
N LEU A 43 -1.62 -5.55 -5.97
CA LEU A 43 -1.58 -6.99 -6.20
C LEU A 43 -0.61 -7.70 -5.23
N GLY A 44 0.55 -7.09 -4.97
CA GLY A 44 1.52 -7.63 -4.01
C GLY A 44 1.02 -7.60 -2.55
N ILE A 45 0.19 -6.62 -2.18
CA ILE A 45 -0.44 -6.55 -0.86
C ILE A 45 -1.52 -7.63 -0.73
N GLU A 46 -2.36 -7.79 -1.75
CA GLU A 46 -3.38 -8.86 -1.78
C GLU A 46 -2.75 -10.24 -1.56
N GLU A 47 -1.67 -10.54 -2.28
CA GLU A 47 -0.92 -11.79 -2.13
C GLU A 47 -0.25 -11.91 -0.75
N ALA A 48 0.42 -10.85 -0.26
CA ALA A 48 1.17 -10.90 0.98
C ALA A 48 0.30 -11.00 2.24
N PHE A 49 -0.90 -10.44 2.21
CA PHE A 49 -1.83 -10.43 3.34
C PHE A 49 -3.02 -11.37 3.15
N ASP A 50 -3.10 -12.07 2.02
CA ASP A 50 -4.23 -12.92 1.61
C ASP A 50 -5.56 -12.13 1.64
N ILE A 51 -5.56 -10.91 1.13
CA ILE A 51 -6.73 -10.02 1.08
C ILE A 51 -7.14 -9.68 -0.35
N GLU A 52 -8.32 -9.08 -0.52
CA GLU A 52 -8.77 -8.52 -1.79
C GLU A 52 -9.24 -7.08 -1.54
N PHE A 53 -8.78 -6.13 -2.35
CA PHE A 53 -9.17 -4.73 -2.23
C PHE A 53 -10.55 -4.51 -2.86
N PRO A 54 -11.55 -4.07 -2.09
CA PRO A 54 -12.84 -3.70 -2.66
C PRO A 54 -12.73 -2.41 -3.49
N ASP A 55 -13.60 -2.27 -4.50
CA ASP A 55 -13.61 -1.14 -5.45
C ASP A 55 -13.65 0.24 -4.75
N ASN A 56 -14.32 0.35 -3.61
CA ASN A 56 -14.40 1.59 -2.84
C ASN A 56 -13.06 2.00 -2.19
N LEU A 57 -12.15 1.05 -1.98
CA LEU A 57 -10.81 1.25 -1.42
C LEU A 57 -9.73 1.26 -2.51
N LEU A 58 -10.03 0.93 -3.76
CA LEU A 58 -9.13 1.06 -4.92
C LEU A 58 -9.05 2.51 -5.41
N ASN A 59 -8.53 3.41 -4.57
CA ASN A 59 -8.42 4.83 -4.88
C ASN A 59 -7.07 5.42 -4.43
N ARG A 60 -6.73 6.60 -4.96
CA ARG A 60 -5.47 7.28 -4.66
C ARG A 60 -5.23 7.49 -3.16
N LYS A 61 -6.28 7.71 -2.35
CA LYS A 61 -6.13 7.97 -0.92
C LYS A 61 -5.66 6.73 -0.16
N SER A 62 -6.13 5.55 -0.54
CA SER A 62 -5.72 4.28 0.08
C SER A 62 -4.23 3.96 -0.14
N PHE A 63 -3.67 4.43 -1.26
CA PHE A 63 -2.26 4.24 -1.62
C PHE A 63 -1.42 5.52 -1.45
N ALA A 64 -1.94 6.54 -0.77
CA ALA A 64 -1.28 7.83 -0.64
C ALA A 64 -0.04 7.78 0.26
N SER A 65 -0.02 6.94 1.28
CA SER A 65 1.09 6.80 2.23
C SER A 65 1.18 5.38 2.77
N ILE A 66 2.30 5.02 3.39
CA ILE A 66 2.47 3.71 4.06
C ILE A 66 1.39 3.54 5.14
N SER A 67 1.13 4.60 5.91
CA SER A 67 0.08 4.63 6.93
C SER A 67 -1.32 4.47 6.35
N ALA A 68 -1.60 5.05 5.18
CA ALA A 68 -2.88 4.87 4.51
C ALA A 68 -3.08 3.41 4.09
N ILE A 69 -2.06 2.82 3.45
CA ILE A 69 -2.09 1.41 3.03
C ILE A 69 -2.31 0.51 4.24
N ALA A 70 -1.54 0.71 5.32
CA ALA A 70 -1.67 -0.03 6.56
C ALA A 70 -3.09 0.01 7.12
N LYS A 71 -3.69 1.21 7.20
CA LYS A 71 -5.08 1.39 7.64
C LYS A 71 -6.08 0.69 6.72
N THR A 72 -5.90 0.78 5.41
CA THR A 72 -6.78 0.12 4.44
C THR A 72 -6.70 -1.40 4.57
N VAL A 73 -5.51 -1.97 4.72
CA VAL A 73 -5.30 -3.41 4.95
C VAL A 73 -5.98 -3.85 6.25
N ASP A 74 -5.77 -3.11 7.35
CA ASP A 74 -6.43 -3.42 8.62
C ASP A 74 -7.96 -3.36 8.49
N GLN A 75 -8.49 -2.34 7.81
CA GLN A 75 -9.93 -2.20 7.56
C GLN A 75 -10.50 -3.38 6.78
N ILE A 76 -9.80 -3.87 5.75
CA ILE A 76 -10.22 -5.02 4.95
C ILE A 76 -10.20 -6.30 5.81
N LYS A 77 -9.13 -6.50 6.58
CA LYS A 77 -9.00 -7.67 7.46
C LYS A 77 -10.07 -7.70 8.55
N ASP A 78 -10.42 -6.54 9.11
CA ASP A 78 -11.49 -6.44 10.12
C ASP A 78 -12.87 -6.68 9.50
N SER A 79 -13.13 -6.15 8.30
CA SER A 79 -14.37 -6.39 7.56
C SER A 79 -14.58 -7.87 7.20
N ARG A 80 -13.50 -8.64 7.01
CA ARG A 80 -13.58 -10.10 6.76
C ARG A 80 -13.90 -10.91 8.02
N LYS A 81 -13.55 -10.42 9.21
CA LYS A 81 -13.83 -11.13 10.48
C LYS A 81 -15.30 -11.10 10.90
N VAL A 82 -16.09 -10.20 10.32
CA VAL A 82 -17.51 -10.01 10.65
C VAL A 82 -18.47 -10.75 9.70
N ALA A 83 -17.96 -11.61 8.82
CA ALA A 83 -18.74 -12.42 7.88
C ALA A 83 -18.72 -13.92 8.25
#